data_AF-A0A3A5YVY0-F1
#
_entry.id   AF-A0A3A5YVY0-F1
#
_cell.length_a   1.000
_cell.length_b   1.000
_cell.length_c   1.000
_cell.angle_alpha   90.00
_cell.angle_beta   90.00
_cell.angle_gamma   90.00
#
_symmetry.space_group_name_H-M   'P 1'
#
loop_
_entity.id
_entity.type
_entity.pdbx_description
1 polymer ?
#
loop_
_entity_poly.entity_id
_entity_poly.type
_entity_poly.pdbx_seq_one_letter_code
_entity_poly.pdbx_strand_id
1 'polypeptide(L)' 'DHAFGGAAVFQLTHQVNSDIENAKVKPDAPKGQLYNLEKDPYQTMNVYNKYPKVVKKMARLLDRKVNRQNSTRK' A
#
# COMPACT_ATOMS: atom_id res chain seq x y z
N ASP A 1 -21.35 6.82 1.49
CA ASP A 1 -20.77 6.55 0.15
C ASP A 1 -19.26 6.42 0.17
N HIS A 2 -18.74 5.18 0.07
CA HIS A 2 -17.31 4.91 -0.06
C HIS A 2 -17.09 3.74 -1.04
N ALA A 3 -17.62 3.84 -2.26
CA ALA A 3 -17.51 2.77 -3.26
C ALA A 3 -16.20 2.80 -4.09
N PHE A 4 -15.38 3.84 -3.94
CA PHE A 4 -14.18 4.07 -4.77
C PHE A 4 -12.85 3.84 -4.02
N GLY A 5 -12.80 2.83 -3.14
CA GLY A 5 -11.60 2.51 -2.35
C GLY A 5 -10.98 1.13 -2.63
N GLY A 6 -11.39 0.45 -3.71
CA GLY A 6 -11.03 -0.94 -3.98
C GLY A 6 -10.31 -1.17 -5.31
N ALA A 7 -9.84 -2.41 -5.53
CA ALA A 7 -9.14 -2.85 -6.74
C ALA A 7 -9.86 -2.47 -8.07
N ALA A 8 -11.19 -2.32 -8.02
CA ALA A 8 -12.02 -1.88 -9.15
C ALA A 8 -11.70 -0.45 -9.64
N VAL A 9 -11.22 0.44 -8.78
CA VAL A 9 -10.80 1.80 -9.20
C VAL A 9 -9.58 1.74 -10.10
N PHE A 10 -8.67 0.79 -9.86
CA PHE A 10 -7.48 0.62 -10.70
C PHE A 10 -7.84 0.19 -12.13
N GLN A 11 -8.95 -0.53 -12.34
CA GLN A 11 -9.45 -0.83 -13.69
C GLN A 11 -9.99 0.41 -14.42
N LEU A 12 -10.57 1.36 -13.67
CA LEU A 12 -11.11 2.60 -14.21
C LEU A 12 -10.00 3.63 -14.48
N THR A 13 -9.03 3.76 -13.58
CA THR A 13 -7.95 4.75 -13.68
C THR A 13 -6.74 4.27 -14.47
N HIS A 14 -6.70 2.98 -14.86
CA HIS A 14 -5.51 2.34 -15.46
C HIS A 14 -4.23 2.55 -14.65
N GLN A 15 -4.34 2.79 -13.33
CA GLN A 15 -3.15 2.94 -12.48
C GLN A 15 -2.43 1.61 -12.39
N VAL A 16 -1.26 1.54 -13.04
CA VAL A 16 -0.33 0.43 -12.94
C VAL A 16 0.64 0.76 -11.82
N ASN A 17 0.61 -0.04 -10.76
CA ASN A 17 1.60 0.03 -9.69
C ASN A 17 2.49 -1.23 -9.73
N SER A 18 3.63 -1.18 -9.06
CA SER A 18 4.61 -2.28 -9.12
C SER A 18 4.08 -3.66 -8.68
N ASP A 19 3.21 -3.67 -7.66
CA ASP A 19 2.65 -4.89 -7.06
C ASP A 19 1.25 -5.24 -7.59
N ILE A 20 0.58 -4.34 -8.32
CA ILE A 20 -0.80 -4.50 -8.79
C ILE A 20 -0.81 -4.34 -10.31
N GLU A 21 -1.09 -5.45 -11.00
CA GLU A 21 -1.25 -5.48 -12.45
C GLU A 21 -2.66 -5.99 -12.75
N ASN A 22 -3.43 -5.24 -13.56
CA ASN A 22 -4.82 -5.58 -13.90
C ASN A 22 -5.73 -5.85 -12.69
N ALA A 23 -5.63 -5.00 -11.66
CA ALA A 23 -6.38 -5.12 -10.40
C ALA A 23 -6.13 -6.42 -9.61
N LYS A 24 -5.06 -7.16 -9.92
CA LYS A 24 -4.60 -8.32 -9.17
C LYS A 24 -3.24 -8.05 -8.55
N VAL A 25 -3.07 -8.49 -7.32
CA VAL A 25 -1.75 -8.51 -6.66
C VAL A 25 -0.89 -9.57 -7.35
N LYS A 26 0.33 -9.21 -7.74
CA LYS A 26 1.26 -10.17 -8.36
C LYS A 26 1.59 -11.31 -7.39
N PRO A 27 1.73 -12.56 -7.86
CA PRO A 27 2.01 -13.71 -6.99
C PRO A 27 3.35 -13.60 -6.25
N ASP A 28 4.33 -12.89 -6.83
CA ASP A 28 5.64 -12.61 -6.21
C ASP A 28 5.67 -11.28 -5.42
N ALA A 29 4.51 -10.64 -5.20
CA ALA A 29 4.46 -9.37 -4.49
C ALA A 29 4.97 -9.53 -3.04
N PRO A 30 5.76 -8.59 -2.51
CA PRO A 30 6.22 -8.64 -1.13
C PRO A 30 5.05 -8.61 -0.15
N LYS A 31 5.29 -9.08 1.08
CA LYS A 31 4.29 -9.11 2.17
C LYS A 31 3.68 -7.73 2.51
N GLY A 32 4.26 -6.65 2.01
CA GLY A 32 3.75 -5.31 2.17
C GLY A 32 4.27 -4.37 1.08
N GLN A 33 3.72 -3.16 1.08
CA GLN A 33 4.01 -2.15 0.08
C GLN A 33 4.75 -0.98 0.74
N LEU A 34 5.89 -0.59 0.17
CA LEU A 34 6.62 0.61 0.59
C LEU A 34 7.04 1.39 -0.65
N TYR A 35 6.44 2.56 -0.84
CA TYR A 35 6.69 3.45 -1.97
C TYR A 35 7.30 4.78 -1.50
N ASN A 36 8.22 5.31 -2.32
CA ASN A 36 8.72 6.67 -2.13
C ASN A 36 7.97 7.62 -3.07
N LEU A 37 6.89 8.22 -2.58
CA LEU A 37 6.02 9.06 -3.40
C LEU A 37 6.70 10.37 -3.87
N GLU A 38 7.75 10.84 -3.20
CA GLU A 38 8.49 12.02 -3.64
C GLU A 38 9.27 11.76 -4.94
N LYS A 39 9.80 10.53 -5.08
CA LYS A 39 10.62 10.14 -6.24
C LYS A 39 9.86 9.30 -7.26
N ASP A 40 8.81 8.61 -6.80
CA ASP A 40 8.00 7.67 -7.56
C ASP A 40 6.51 7.92 -7.22
N PRO A 41 5.94 9.04 -7.69
CA PRO A 41 4.55 9.40 -7.41
C PRO A 41 3.56 8.40 -7.98
N TYR A 42 3.95 7.69 -9.04
CA TYR A 42 3.15 6.66 -9.70
C TYR A 42 3.33 5.27 -9.09
N GLN A 43 4.11 5.12 -8.00
CA GLN A 43 4.22 3.85 -7.26
C GLN A 43 4.67 2.67 -8.16
N THR A 44 5.56 2.97 -9.09
CA THR A 44 6.11 2.04 -10.08
C THR A 44 7.12 1.05 -9.51
N MET A 45 7.68 1.31 -8.32
CA MET A 45 8.65 0.41 -7.68
C MET A 45 8.42 0.24 -6.17
N ASN A 46 8.10 -0.97 -5.74
CA ASN A 46 8.03 -1.35 -4.34
C ASN A 46 9.44 -1.55 -3.77
N VAL A 47 9.82 -0.71 -2.80
CA VAL A 47 11.14 -0.76 -2.15
C VAL A 47 11.12 -1.46 -0.80
N TYR A 48 10.07 -2.24 -0.50
CA TYR A 48 9.87 -2.96 0.75
C TYR A 48 11.10 -3.81 1.14
N ASN A 49 11.62 -4.62 0.22
CA ASN A 49 12.78 -5.48 0.47
C ASN A 49 14.10 -4.69 0.59
N LYS A 50 14.17 -3.49 0.01
CA LYS A 50 15.39 -2.67 -0.04
C LYS A 50 15.63 -1.88 1.26
N TYR A 51 14.56 -1.53 1.99
CA TYR A 51 14.65 -0.70 3.18
C TYR A 51 13.98 -1.32 4.42
N PRO A 52 14.51 -2.45 4.95
CA PRO A 52 13.89 -3.15 6.08
C PRO A 52 13.78 -2.29 7.36
N LYS A 53 14.71 -1.35 7.57
CA LYS A 53 14.64 -0.39 8.69
C LYS A 53 13.43 0.55 8.59
N VAL A 54 13.12 1.02 7.38
CA VAL A 54 11.98 1.91 7.13
C VAL A 54 10.67 1.13 7.27
N VAL A 55 10.61 -0.10 6.73
CA VAL A 55 9.47 -1.01 6.90
C VAL A 55 9.15 -1.21 8.38
N LYS A 56 10.15 -1.52 9.22
CA LYS A 56 9.94 -1.71 10.66
C LYS A 56 9.42 -0.46 11.36
N LYS A 57 9.88 0.73 10.96
CA LYS A 57 9.39 2.00 11.50
C LYS A 57 7.94 2.26 11.08
N MET A 58 7.61 2.05 9.81
CA MET A 58 6.26 2.25 9.29
C MET A 58 5.26 1.24 9.89
N ALA A 59 5.65 -0.03 10.04
CA ALA A 59 4.83 -1.05 10.69
C ALA A 59 4.44 -0.63 12.12
N ARG A 60 5.41 -0.15 12.92
CA ARG A 60 5.13 0.38 14.26
C ARG A 60 4.16 1.56 14.27
N LEU A 61 4.23 2.43 13.26
CA LEU A 61 3.29 3.55 13.14
C LEU A 61 1.89 3.09 12.75
N LEU A 62 1.78 2.10 11.86
CA LEU A 62 0.51 1.48 11.50
C LEU A 62 -0.13 0.81 12.72
N ASP A 63 0.60 -0.02 13.46
CA ASP A 63 0.10 -0.67 14.68
C ASP A 63 -0.47 0.34 15.68
N ARG A 64 0.25 1.45 15.91
CA ARG A 64 -0.21 2.54 16.79
C ARG A 64 -1.51 3.17 16.29
N LYS A 65 -1.66 3.39 14.98
CA LYS A 65 -2.86 4.03 14.42
C LYS A 65 -4.05 3.07 14.35
N VAL A 66 -3.83 1.82 13.96
CA VAL A 66 -4.87 0.78 13.89
C VAL A 66 -5.42 0.48 15.29
N ASN A 67 -4.54 0.30 16.29
CA ASN A 67 -4.98 0.09 17.67
C ASN A 67 -5.77 1.29 18.22
N ARG A 68 -5.42 2.52 17.81
CA ARG A 68 -6.17 3.72 18.15
C ARG A 68 -7.54 3.78 17.47
N GLN A 69 -7.63 3.40 16.19
CA GLN A 69 -8.90 3.38 15.44
C GLN A 69 -9.87 2.30 15.93
N ASN A 70 -9.36 1.13 16.34
CA ASN A 70 -10.17 0.06 16.93
C ASN A 70 -10.80 0.45 18.27
N SER A 71 -10.22 1.43 18.98
CA SER A 71 -10.82 2.03 20.19
C SER A 71 -11.98 2.98 19.86
N THR A 72 -11.95 3.60 18.67
CA THR A 72 -12.99 4.56 18.22
C THR A 72 -14.08 3.96 17.34
N ARG A 73 -13.90 2.74 16.81
CA ARG A 73 -14.98 1.95 16.21
C ARG A 73 -15.70 1.18 17.32
N LYS A 74 -16.69 1.80 17.95
CA LYS A 74 -17.75 1.13 18.71
C LYS A 74 -19.09 1.46 18.11
#